data_AF-A0A1X2IRC5-F1
#
_entry.id   AF-A0A1X2IRC5-F1
#
_cell.length_a   1.000
_cell.length_b   1.000
_cell.length_c   1.000
_cell.angle_alpha   90.00
_cell.angle_beta   90.00
_cell.angle_gamma   90.00
#
_symmetry.space_group_name_H-M   'P 1'
#
loop_
_entity.id
_entity.type
_entity.pdbx_description
1 polymer ?
#
loop_
_entity_poly.entity_id
_entity_poly.type
_entity_poly.pdbx_seq_one_letter_code
_entity_poly.pdbx_strand_id
1 'polypeptide(L)'
;MRLGFFFSLLFFLSSLHLLYSSKMENKTWFYIQSNKTSHVISASRHIHSEGLAPARSQVHVYVPLQTDDELWTWEGQFIRNKATGLVLDIRKGRLRLIEDTEICLYQEKPLEEASNQLWGLRDSTSSSQGKLIYSISNADWTLMQDGDKLLLYPQESMEPADTWQWVAEASFPATATSATTIATTTTTTATEWNGPVTPGLSSSSSFEADYPQGLSPAKRGSQGSVSLYSMDSFKDYHDRLYLEKDQHLR
;
A
#
# COMPACT_ATOMS: atom_id res chain seq x y z
N MET A 1 9.56 -36.19 -58.54
CA MET A 1 9.83 -36.80 -57.21
C MET A 1 10.73 -35.83 -56.43
N ARG A 2 10.46 -35.58 -55.13
CA ARG A 2 11.28 -34.77 -54.19
C ARG A 2 11.87 -33.44 -54.71
N LEU A 3 11.13 -32.33 -54.54
CA LEU A 3 11.74 -31.00 -54.34
C LEU A 3 10.87 -30.10 -53.45
N GLY A 4 10.52 -30.59 -52.26
CA GLY A 4 9.80 -29.85 -51.23
C GLY A 4 10.48 -29.99 -49.86
N PHE A 5 9.96 -29.26 -48.87
CA PHE A 5 10.33 -29.22 -47.43
C PHE A 5 11.50 -28.33 -46.94
N PHE A 6 12.48 -27.92 -47.75
CA PHE A 6 13.63 -27.17 -47.19
C PHE A 6 13.49 -25.63 -47.05
N PHE A 7 12.55 -24.98 -47.75
CA PHE A 7 12.41 -23.51 -47.70
C PHE A 7 11.41 -22.96 -46.67
N SER A 8 10.57 -23.79 -46.06
CA SER A 8 9.53 -23.33 -45.11
C SER A 8 10.06 -23.08 -43.70
N LEU A 9 11.04 -23.88 -43.24
CA LEU A 9 11.43 -23.93 -41.83
C LEU A 9 12.24 -22.70 -41.37
N LEU A 10 12.99 -22.07 -42.28
CA LEU A 10 13.84 -20.91 -41.96
C LEU A 10 13.06 -19.62 -41.71
N PHE A 11 11.88 -19.43 -42.34
CA PHE A 11 11.03 -18.27 -42.06
C PHE A 11 10.30 -18.38 -40.71
N PHE A 12 9.92 -19.59 -40.29
CA PHE A 12 9.25 -19.79 -38.99
C PHE A 12 10.16 -19.50 -37.80
N LEU A 13 11.45 -19.83 -37.87
CA LEU A 13 12.40 -19.57 -36.78
C LEU A 13 12.78 -18.08 -36.65
N SER A 14 12.76 -17.32 -37.75
CA SER A 14 13.00 -15.88 -37.73
C SER A 14 11.86 -15.13 -37.02
N SER A 15 10.59 -15.41 -37.40
CA SER A 15 9.42 -14.78 -36.78
C SER A 15 9.27 -15.12 -35.29
N LEU A 16 9.69 -16.31 -34.85
CA LEU A 16 9.61 -16.70 -33.43
C LEU A 16 10.60 -15.93 -32.55
N HIS A 17 11.74 -15.48 -33.08
CA HIS A 17 12.69 -14.64 -32.35
C HIS A 17 12.25 -13.17 -32.27
N LEU A 18 11.62 -12.63 -33.31
CA LEU A 18 11.07 -11.26 -33.24
C LEU A 18 9.84 -11.17 -32.31
N LEU A 19 9.01 -12.22 -32.23
CA LEU A 19 7.85 -12.26 -31.32
C LEU A 19 8.21 -12.38 -29.83
N TYR A 20 9.46 -12.67 -29.48
CA TYR A 20 9.93 -12.68 -28.08
C TYR A 20 10.74 -11.42 -27.70
N SER A 21 10.94 -10.49 -28.65
CA SER A 21 11.79 -9.30 -28.48
C SER A 21 10.99 -7.98 -28.52
N SER A 22 9.69 -8.00 -28.20
CA SER A 22 8.79 -6.84 -28.28
C SER A 22 8.17 -6.41 -26.94
N LYS A 23 8.79 -6.72 -25.79
CA LYS A 23 8.35 -6.20 -24.48
C LYS A 23 9.48 -5.80 -23.51
N MET A 24 10.66 -5.45 -24.05
CA MET A 24 11.64 -4.60 -23.36
C MET A 24 11.31 -3.12 -23.57
N GLU A 25 10.07 -2.72 -23.26
CA GLU A 25 9.85 -1.33 -22.85
C GLU A 25 10.58 -1.14 -21.52
N ASN A 26 11.35 -0.06 -21.39
CA ASN A 26 11.98 0.28 -20.12
C ASN A 26 10.90 0.69 -19.12
N LYS A 27 10.39 -0.28 -18.36
CA LYS A 27 9.35 -0.06 -17.34
C LYS A 27 9.85 0.95 -16.32
N THR A 28 9.25 2.13 -16.31
CA THR A 28 9.58 3.20 -15.36
C THR A 28 9.06 2.80 -13.99
N TRP A 29 9.95 2.37 -13.11
CA TRP A 29 9.64 2.07 -11.71
C TRP A 29 9.55 3.35 -10.88
N PHE A 30 8.56 3.39 -10.01
CA PHE A 30 8.29 4.50 -9.11
C PHE A 30 7.78 4.02 -7.76
N TYR A 31 7.99 4.85 -6.75
CA TYR A 31 7.28 4.77 -5.49
C TYR A 31 5.97 5.54 -5.60
N ILE A 32 4.87 4.96 -5.11
CA ILE A 32 3.60 5.67 -4.93
C ILE A 32 3.62 6.22 -3.51
N GLN A 33 3.87 7.53 -3.37
CA GLN A 33 4.03 8.17 -2.07
C GLN A 33 2.79 8.96 -1.66
N SER A 34 2.37 8.83 -0.41
CA SER A 34 1.28 9.63 0.19
C SER A 34 1.77 11.04 0.48
N ASN A 35 1.08 12.07 -0.02
CA ASN A 35 1.42 13.47 0.24
C ASN A 35 1.17 13.91 1.69
N LYS A 36 0.39 13.12 2.45
CA LYS A 36 -0.02 13.37 3.83
C LYS A 36 1.00 12.86 4.85
N THR A 37 1.69 11.76 4.54
CA THR A 37 2.58 11.05 5.47
C THR A 37 4.01 10.87 4.95
N SER A 38 4.26 11.13 3.66
CA SER A 38 5.51 10.77 2.96
C SER A 38 5.84 9.27 2.98
N HIS A 39 4.91 8.42 3.41
CA HIS A 39 5.00 6.97 3.33
C HIS A 39 4.75 6.48 1.90
N VAL A 40 5.24 5.29 1.57
CA VAL A 40 5.09 4.66 0.25
C VAL A 40 4.21 3.40 0.33
N ILE A 41 3.45 3.14 -0.73
CA ILE A 41 2.69 1.90 -0.88
C ILE A 41 3.67 0.72 -1.05
N SER A 42 3.46 -0.36 -0.32
CA SER A 42 4.32 -1.55 -0.27
C SER A 42 3.51 -2.83 -0.43
N ALA A 43 3.98 -3.74 -1.28
CA ALA A 43 3.73 -5.16 -1.10
C ALA A 43 4.19 -5.52 0.33
N SER A 44 3.36 -6.23 1.11
CA SER A 44 3.61 -6.36 2.56
C SER A 44 4.99 -6.95 2.85
N ARG A 45 5.83 -6.21 3.59
CA ARG A 45 7.22 -6.56 3.94
C ARG A 45 7.35 -7.94 4.61
N HIS A 46 6.26 -8.39 5.23
CA HIS A 46 6.16 -9.67 5.93
C HIS A 46 6.16 -10.89 5.01
N ILE A 47 5.84 -10.72 3.72
CA ILE A 47 5.84 -11.77 2.69
C ILE A 47 7.17 -12.54 2.70
N HIS A 48 8.29 -11.81 2.63
CA HIS A 48 9.61 -12.41 2.52
C HIS A 48 10.19 -12.89 3.87
N SER A 49 9.81 -12.29 5.00
CA SER A 49 10.30 -12.72 6.33
C SER A 49 9.57 -13.93 6.88
N GLU A 50 8.30 -14.14 6.53
CA GLU A 50 7.45 -15.20 7.08
C GLU A 50 7.23 -16.37 6.10
N GLY A 51 7.78 -16.27 4.88
CA GLY A 51 7.63 -17.30 3.83
C GLY A 51 6.20 -17.41 3.29
N LEU A 52 5.40 -16.37 3.46
CA LEU A 52 4.01 -16.33 3.03
C LEU A 52 3.90 -16.19 1.51
N ALA A 53 2.90 -16.83 0.92
CA ALA A 53 2.59 -16.63 -0.49
C ALA A 53 2.17 -15.17 -0.72
N PRO A 54 2.78 -14.42 -1.67
CA PRO A 54 2.45 -13.02 -1.89
C PRO A 54 1.02 -12.82 -2.41
N ALA A 55 0.45 -13.83 -3.08
CA ALA A 55 -0.91 -13.78 -3.59
C ALA A 55 -1.93 -13.71 -2.44
N ARG A 56 -2.77 -12.67 -2.47
CA ARG A 56 -3.74 -12.26 -1.44
C ARG A 56 -3.13 -11.67 -0.16
N SER A 57 -1.83 -11.39 -0.10
CA SER A 57 -1.29 -10.51 0.95
C SER A 57 -1.90 -9.11 0.86
N GLN A 58 -2.20 -8.50 2.00
CA GLN A 58 -2.69 -7.12 2.06
C GLN A 58 -1.60 -6.15 1.61
N VAL A 59 -2.00 -4.99 1.10
CA VAL A 59 -1.09 -3.90 0.71
C VAL A 59 -1.10 -2.83 1.78
N HIS A 60 0.08 -2.31 2.10
CA HIS A 60 0.32 -1.42 3.26
C HIS A 60 1.06 -0.15 2.84
N VAL A 61 1.15 0.83 3.74
CA VAL A 61 1.68 2.18 3.50
C VAL A 61 2.68 2.56 4.60
N TYR A 62 3.98 2.47 4.29
CA TYR A 62 5.05 2.50 5.30
C TYR A 62 6.09 3.61 5.05
N VAL A 63 6.84 3.98 6.10
CA VAL A 63 8.07 4.80 5.97
C VAL A 63 9.05 4.10 5.02
N PRO A 64 9.45 4.72 3.89
CA PRO A 64 10.19 4.05 2.80
C PRO A 64 11.53 3.44 3.24
N LEU A 65 11.79 2.21 2.78
CA LEU A 65 13.06 1.49 2.95
C LEU A 65 13.85 1.36 1.64
N GLN A 66 13.27 1.73 0.50
CA GLN A 66 13.86 1.68 -0.84
C GLN A 66 14.12 0.24 -1.32
N THR A 67 13.13 -0.65 -1.11
CA THR A 67 13.13 -2.04 -1.59
C THR A 67 12.19 -2.25 -2.78
N ASP A 68 12.38 -3.34 -3.52
CA ASP A 68 11.52 -3.72 -4.66
C ASP A 68 10.06 -4.03 -4.26
N ASP A 69 9.77 -4.19 -2.96
CA ASP A 69 8.41 -4.31 -2.42
C ASP A 69 7.63 -2.98 -2.51
N GLU A 70 8.35 -1.85 -2.53
CA GLU A 70 7.82 -0.49 -2.54
C GLU A 70 7.76 0.13 -3.94
N LEU A 71 8.35 -0.57 -4.92
CA LEU A 71 8.43 -0.13 -6.31
C LEU A 71 7.30 -0.71 -7.16
N TRP A 72 6.69 0.16 -7.95
CA TRP A 72 5.54 -0.11 -8.78
C TRP A 72 5.75 0.40 -10.20
N THR A 73 5.01 -0.17 -11.14
CA THR A 73 4.92 0.34 -12.51
C THR A 73 3.46 0.29 -12.98
N TRP A 74 3.10 1.21 -13.87
CA TRP A 74 1.88 1.13 -14.65
C TRP A 74 2.12 0.20 -15.84
N GLU A 75 1.22 -0.76 -16.07
CA GLU A 75 1.21 -1.60 -17.26
C GLU A 75 -0.20 -1.57 -17.85
N GLY A 76 -0.45 -0.61 -18.74
CA GLY A 76 -1.81 -0.23 -19.14
C GLY A 76 -2.56 0.36 -17.95
N GLN A 77 -3.66 -0.29 -17.54
CA GLN A 77 -4.49 0.10 -16.39
C GLN A 77 -4.15 -0.69 -15.11
N PHE A 78 -3.19 -1.62 -15.18
CA PHE A 78 -2.74 -2.39 -14.02
C PHE A 78 -1.61 -1.64 -13.29
N ILE A 79 -1.62 -1.70 -11.95
CA ILE A 79 -0.51 -1.26 -11.10
C ILE A 79 0.21 -2.53 -10.62
N ARG A 80 1.43 -2.77 -11.11
CA ARG A 80 2.23 -3.98 -10.82
C ARG A 80 3.39 -3.69 -9.88
N ASN A 81 3.62 -4.53 -8.88
CA ASN A 81 4.77 -4.48 -7.98
C ASN A 81 6.03 -5.11 -8.61
N LYS A 82 7.21 -4.56 -8.30
CA LYS A 82 8.52 -5.00 -8.80
C LYS A 82 8.97 -6.35 -8.21
N ALA A 83 8.98 -6.49 -6.88
CA ALA A 83 9.45 -7.72 -6.21
C ALA A 83 8.60 -8.96 -6.50
N THR A 84 7.26 -8.83 -6.47
CA THR A 84 6.34 -9.97 -6.56
C THR A 84 5.80 -10.22 -7.97
N GLY A 85 5.89 -9.25 -8.88
CA GLY A 85 5.28 -9.31 -10.22
C GLY A 85 3.74 -9.27 -10.25
N LEU A 86 3.10 -9.25 -9.08
CA LEU A 86 1.65 -9.22 -8.89
C LEU A 86 1.08 -7.81 -9.06
N VAL A 87 -0.24 -7.72 -9.27
CA VAL A 87 -0.97 -6.46 -9.44
C VAL A 87 -1.84 -6.12 -8.22
N LEU A 88 -2.16 -4.84 -8.04
CA LEU A 88 -3.16 -4.40 -7.07
C LEU A 88 -4.56 -4.93 -7.44
N ASP A 89 -5.21 -5.63 -6.50
CA ASP A 89 -6.50 -6.29 -6.62
C ASP A 89 -7.40 -5.92 -5.44
N ILE A 90 -8.61 -5.43 -5.71
CA ILE A 90 -9.64 -5.20 -4.68
C ILE A 90 -10.08 -6.57 -4.17
N ARG A 91 -9.80 -6.87 -2.89
CA ARG A 91 -9.91 -8.22 -2.33
C ARG A 91 -11.32 -8.80 -2.54
N LYS A 92 -11.38 -10.04 -3.07
CA LYS A 92 -12.63 -10.76 -3.42
C LYS A 92 -13.50 -10.05 -4.48
N GLY A 93 -13.01 -9.00 -5.13
CA GLY A 93 -13.72 -8.27 -6.19
C GLY A 93 -14.96 -7.49 -5.73
N ARG A 94 -15.16 -7.27 -4.42
CA ARG A 94 -16.39 -6.68 -3.87
C ARG A 94 -16.12 -5.44 -3.02
N LEU A 95 -16.79 -4.35 -3.37
CA LEU A 95 -16.88 -3.13 -2.56
C LEU A 95 -17.76 -3.33 -1.33
N ARG A 96 -17.37 -2.72 -0.21
CA ARG A 96 -17.91 -2.93 1.13
C ARG A 96 -18.04 -1.59 1.86
N LEU A 97 -19.22 -1.34 2.42
CA LEU A 97 -19.56 -0.11 3.18
C LEU A 97 -19.57 -0.32 4.71
N ILE A 98 -19.53 -1.58 5.16
CA ILE A 98 -19.62 -1.97 6.59
C ILE A 98 -18.31 -2.61 7.08
N GLU A 99 -17.54 -3.19 6.16
CA GLU A 99 -16.20 -3.74 6.38
C GLU A 99 -15.23 -3.01 5.45
N ASP A 100 -13.94 -2.96 5.81
CA ASP A 100 -12.89 -2.44 4.95
C ASP A 100 -12.91 -3.08 3.55
N THR A 101 -12.84 -2.24 2.50
CA THR A 101 -12.57 -2.71 1.14
C THR A 101 -11.06 -2.80 0.95
N GLU A 102 -10.50 -3.91 1.41
CA GLU A 102 -9.05 -4.14 1.42
C GLU A 102 -8.45 -4.26 0.02
N ILE A 103 -7.27 -3.66 -0.16
CA ILE A 103 -6.41 -3.93 -1.31
C ILE A 103 -5.45 -5.06 -1.00
N CYS A 104 -5.27 -5.96 -1.96
CA CYS A 104 -4.33 -7.07 -1.88
C CYS A 104 -3.55 -7.24 -3.18
N LEU A 105 -2.49 -8.05 -3.14
CA LEU A 105 -1.77 -8.47 -4.34
C LEU A 105 -2.49 -9.66 -5.00
N TYR A 106 -2.63 -9.69 -6.32
CA TYR A 106 -3.11 -10.88 -7.02
C TYR A 106 -2.45 -11.07 -8.39
N GLN A 107 -2.66 -12.27 -8.96
CA GLN A 107 -2.30 -12.52 -10.34
C GLN A 107 -3.15 -11.65 -11.28
N GLU A 108 -2.50 -11.06 -12.28
CA GLU A 108 -3.15 -10.32 -13.36
C GLU A 108 -4.17 -11.20 -14.09
N LYS A 109 -5.37 -10.67 -14.27
CA LYS A 109 -6.50 -11.34 -14.95
C LYS A 109 -6.58 -10.92 -16.43
N PRO A 110 -7.25 -11.72 -17.29
CA PRO A 110 -7.72 -11.25 -18.59
C PRO A 110 -8.54 -9.97 -18.43
N LEU A 111 -8.47 -9.05 -19.40
CA LEU A 111 -9.07 -7.71 -19.30
C LEU A 111 -10.58 -7.76 -19.04
N GLU A 112 -11.23 -8.80 -19.56
CA GLU A 112 -12.66 -9.12 -19.43
C GLU A 112 -13.06 -9.46 -17.98
N GLU A 113 -12.14 -10.03 -17.20
CA GLU A 113 -12.33 -10.38 -15.78
C GLU A 113 -11.66 -9.36 -14.83
N ALA A 114 -10.77 -8.52 -15.35
CA ALA A 114 -9.86 -7.66 -14.59
C ALA A 114 -10.52 -6.47 -13.87
N SER A 115 -11.84 -6.28 -13.95
CA SER A 115 -12.59 -5.14 -13.37
C SER A 115 -12.13 -4.66 -11.98
N ASN A 116 -11.74 -5.56 -11.09
CA ASN A 116 -11.27 -5.26 -9.73
C ASN A 116 -9.74 -5.01 -9.60
N GLN A 117 -9.04 -4.90 -10.74
CA GLN A 117 -7.59 -4.67 -10.91
C GLN A 117 -7.28 -3.51 -11.88
N LEU A 118 -8.30 -2.83 -12.42
CA LEU A 118 -8.15 -1.70 -13.33
C LEU A 118 -8.20 -0.37 -12.55
N TRP A 119 -7.13 0.40 -12.66
CA TRP A 119 -6.89 1.60 -11.88
C TRP A 119 -6.75 2.84 -12.78
N GLY A 120 -7.36 3.95 -12.36
CA GLY A 120 -7.36 5.22 -13.07
C GLY A 120 -6.75 6.35 -12.24
N LEU A 121 -6.40 7.44 -12.91
CA LEU A 121 -5.82 8.64 -12.29
C LEU A 121 -6.70 9.87 -12.53
N ARG A 122 -6.96 10.62 -11.47
CA ARG A 122 -7.68 11.90 -11.50
C ARG A 122 -6.86 12.93 -10.72
N ASP A 123 -6.68 14.13 -11.26
CA ASP A 123 -6.08 15.23 -10.48
C ASP A 123 -6.99 15.59 -9.29
N SER A 124 -6.39 15.94 -8.14
CA SER A 124 -7.18 16.39 -6.99
C SER A 124 -7.86 17.73 -7.30
N THR A 125 -9.09 17.90 -6.82
CA THR A 125 -9.77 19.22 -6.79
C THR A 125 -9.28 20.11 -5.67
N SER A 126 -8.52 19.56 -4.71
CA SER A 126 -7.80 20.33 -3.69
C SER A 126 -6.56 21.00 -4.28
N SER A 127 -6.04 22.03 -3.61
CA SER A 127 -4.80 22.72 -4.01
C SER A 127 -3.52 21.90 -3.82
N SER A 128 -3.61 20.64 -3.37
CA SER A 128 -2.46 19.72 -3.29
C SER A 128 -2.15 19.14 -4.68
N GLN A 129 -0.88 19.17 -5.10
CA GLN A 129 -0.45 18.76 -6.46
C GLN A 129 -0.47 17.23 -6.69
N GLY A 130 -1.16 16.46 -5.85
CA GLY A 130 -1.27 15.02 -5.97
C GLY A 130 -2.45 14.56 -6.83
N LYS A 131 -2.40 13.29 -7.22
CA LYS A 131 -3.50 12.63 -7.94
C LYS A 131 -4.21 11.62 -7.04
N LEU A 132 -5.49 11.43 -7.29
CA LEU A 132 -6.30 10.36 -6.74
C LEU A 132 -6.16 9.14 -7.65
N ILE A 133 -5.92 7.97 -7.04
CA ILE A 133 -5.98 6.68 -7.74
C ILE A 133 -7.37 6.09 -7.47
N TYR A 134 -8.12 5.76 -8.52
CA TYR A 134 -9.51 5.30 -8.41
C TYR A 134 -9.73 3.95 -9.13
N SER A 135 -10.75 3.19 -8.69
CA SER A 135 -11.17 1.96 -9.38
C SER A 135 -11.91 2.30 -10.67
N ILE A 136 -11.43 1.85 -11.84
CA ILE A 136 -12.05 2.20 -13.13
C ILE A 136 -13.50 1.69 -13.23
N SER A 137 -13.80 0.52 -12.66
CA SER A 137 -15.16 -0.02 -12.63
C SER A 137 -16.10 0.66 -11.62
N ASN A 138 -15.59 1.52 -10.72
CA ASN A 138 -16.40 2.26 -9.74
C ASN A 138 -15.69 3.60 -9.45
N ALA A 139 -15.80 4.56 -10.38
CA ALA A 139 -14.96 5.78 -10.40
C ALA A 139 -15.20 6.78 -9.25
N ASP A 140 -16.18 6.51 -8.38
CA ASP A 140 -16.42 7.21 -7.12
C ASP A 140 -15.58 6.62 -5.96
N TRP A 141 -14.77 5.56 -6.18
CA TRP A 141 -13.99 4.89 -5.13
C TRP A 141 -12.48 5.06 -5.32
N THR A 142 -11.82 5.59 -4.30
CA THR A 142 -10.40 6.03 -4.31
C THR A 142 -9.54 5.30 -3.28
N LEU A 143 -8.25 5.11 -3.61
CA LEU A 143 -7.24 4.56 -2.70
C LEU A 143 -6.91 5.55 -1.58
N MET A 144 -6.95 5.09 -0.34
CA MET A 144 -6.66 5.87 0.87
C MET A 144 -5.80 5.09 1.87
N GLN A 145 -5.15 5.83 2.77
CA GLN A 145 -4.34 5.30 3.85
C GLN A 145 -5.13 5.38 5.17
N ASP A 146 -5.50 4.22 5.72
CA ASP A 146 -5.96 4.11 7.11
C ASP A 146 -4.88 3.40 7.95
N GLY A 147 -4.32 4.11 8.92
CA GLY A 147 -3.15 3.66 9.67
C GLY A 147 -1.97 3.28 8.75
N ASP A 148 -1.64 1.99 8.72
CA ASP A 148 -0.66 1.40 7.81
C ASP A 148 -1.28 0.61 6.64
N LYS A 149 -2.61 0.48 6.55
CA LYS A 149 -3.30 -0.24 5.48
C LYS A 149 -3.49 0.64 4.25
N LEU A 150 -3.43 0.03 3.06
CA LEU A 150 -4.01 0.58 1.85
C LEU A 150 -5.43 0.04 1.67
N LEU A 151 -6.42 0.93 1.69
CA LEU A 151 -7.85 0.62 1.56
C LEU A 151 -8.46 1.38 0.39
N LEU A 152 -9.65 0.94 -0.03
CA LEU A 152 -10.50 1.66 -0.98
C LEU A 152 -11.73 2.20 -0.25
N TYR A 153 -12.02 3.49 -0.40
CA TYR A 153 -13.21 4.13 0.18
C TYR A 153 -13.98 4.91 -0.89
N PRO A 154 -15.28 5.15 -0.72
CA PRO A 154 -15.99 6.13 -1.53
C PRO A 154 -15.38 7.52 -1.32
N GLN A 155 -15.21 8.27 -2.40
CA GLN A 155 -14.72 9.64 -2.36
C GLN A 155 -15.81 10.56 -1.80
N GLU A 156 -15.69 10.93 -0.54
CA GLU A 156 -16.57 11.92 0.09
C GLU A 156 -16.25 13.35 -0.38
N SER A 157 -17.24 14.23 -0.29
CA SER A 157 -17.15 15.63 -0.73
C SER A 157 -16.70 16.61 0.38
N MET A 158 -16.59 16.13 1.62
CA MET A 158 -16.33 16.95 2.81
C MET A 158 -14.89 16.82 3.33
N GLU A 159 -14.33 15.61 3.31
CA GLU A 159 -12.96 15.33 3.76
C GLU A 159 -11.96 15.34 2.60
N PRO A 160 -10.70 15.78 2.82
CA PRO A 160 -9.67 15.74 1.80
C PRO A 160 -9.19 14.30 1.57
N ALA A 161 -9.67 13.68 0.49
CA ALA A 161 -9.21 12.35 0.04
C ALA A 161 -7.67 12.31 -0.12
N ASP A 162 -7.04 11.21 0.30
CA ASP A 162 -5.58 11.07 0.26
C ASP A 162 -5.06 11.17 -1.17
N THR A 163 -4.12 12.10 -1.39
CA THR A 163 -3.50 12.31 -2.70
C THR A 163 -2.10 11.71 -2.74
N TRP A 164 -1.77 11.17 -3.91
CA TRP A 164 -0.55 10.40 -4.16
C TRP A 164 0.37 11.13 -5.13
N GLN A 165 1.68 10.91 -5.01
CA GLN A 165 2.68 11.38 -5.97
C GLN A 165 3.60 10.24 -6.43
N TRP A 166 4.14 10.40 -7.65
CA TRP A 166 5.04 9.44 -8.29
C TRP A 166 6.46 9.92 -8.13
N VAL A 167 7.24 9.25 -7.27
CA VAL A 167 8.67 9.50 -7.14
C VAL A 167 9.40 8.41 -7.92
N ALA A 168 10.09 8.78 -9.00
CA ALA A 168 10.81 7.82 -9.82
C ALA A 168 11.97 7.18 -9.02
N GLU A 169 12.27 5.90 -9.29
CA GLU A 169 13.29 5.11 -8.57
C GLU A 169 14.62 5.87 -8.41
N ALA A 170 15.14 6.47 -9.49
CA ALA A 170 16.39 7.23 -9.51
C ALA A 170 16.31 8.65 -8.91
N SER A 171 15.12 9.14 -8.56
CA SER A 171 14.89 10.45 -7.94
C SER A 171 14.56 10.39 -6.44
N PHE A 172 14.34 9.19 -5.91
CA PHE A 172 14.06 9.02 -4.48
C PHE A 172 15.29 9.46 -3.69
N PRO A 173 15.14 10.21 -2.58
CA PRO A 173 16.29 10.65 -1.78
C PRO A 173 17.00 9.42 -1.19
N ALA A 174 18.13 9.05 -1.82
CA ALA A 174 18.93 7.91 -1.42
C ALA A 174 19.20 7.99 0.08
N THR A 175 18.79 6.95 0.83
CA THR A 175 18.96 6.94 2.28
C THR A 175 20.44 7.13 2.57
N ALA A 176 20.78 8.22 3.26
CA ALA A 176 22.16 8.49 3.65
C ALA A 176 22.57 7.45 4.69
N THR A 177 23.03 6.29 4.21
CA THR A 177 23.62 5.23 5.01
C THR A 177 24.88 5.81 5.64
N SER A 178 24.71 6.36 6.84
CA SER A 178 25.76 6.90 7.68
C SER A 178 26.67 5.76 8.11
N ALA A 179 27.55 5.36 7.19
CA ALA A 179 28.69 4.49 7.44
C ALA A 179 29.64 5.26 8.38
N THR A 180 29.36 5.18 9.68
CA THR A 180 30.12 5.80 10.77
C THR A 180 31.54 5.26 10.77
N THR A 181 32.35 5.83 9.89
CA THR A 181 33.76 5.52 9.73
C THR A 181 34.46 6.18 10.91
N ILE A 182 34.53 5.45 12.02
CA ILE A 182 35.27 5.86 13.21
C ILE A 182 36.75 5.94 12.80
N ALA A 183 37.20 7.15 12.49
CA ALA A 183 38.59 7.40 12.13
C ALA A 183 39.44 7.20 13.38
N THR A 184 40.18 6.08 13.42
CA THR A 184 41.04 5.70 14.54
C THR A 184 42.23 6.65 14.70
N THR A 185 42.02 7.79 15.36
CA THR A 185 43.09 8.72 15.75
C THR A 185 43.79 8.21 17.00
N THR A 186 44.87 7.44 16.78
CA THR A 186 45.81 7.06 17.84
C THR A 186 46.58 8.28 18.37
N THR A 187 46.17 8.80 19.53
CA THR A 187 46.93 9.81 20.28
C THR A 187 47.39 9.22 21.60
N THR A 188 48.70 8.95 21.72
CA THR A 188 49.28 8.28 22.88
C THR A 188 49.72 9.29 23.94
N THR A 189 48.90 9.48 24.98
CA THR A 189 49.30 10.12 26.25
C THR A 189 48.62 9.40 27.41
N ALA A 190 49.40 8.86 28.34
CA ALA A 190 48.91 8.16 29.51
C ALA A 190 49.17 8.98 30.78
N THR A 191 48.15 9.15 31.62
CA THR A 191 48.30 9.42 33.06
C THR A 191 47.07 8.95 33.85
N GLU A 192 47.36 8.25 34.94
CA GLU A 192 46.65 8.23 36.23
C GLU A 192 45.20 7.72 36.33
N TRP A 193 45.14 6.53 36.91
CA TRP A 193 44.04 5.88 37.62
C TRP A 193 43.58 6.65 38.88
N ASN A 194 42.27 6.75 39.13
CA ASN A 194 41.68 6.72 40.48
C ASN A 194 40.14 6.52 40.44
N GLY A 195 39.65 5.54 41.22
CA GLY A 195 38.28 5.50 41.76
C GLY A 195 38.33 5.71 43.28
N PRO A 196 37.37 5.22 44.11
CA PRO A 196 36.09 4.56 43.81
C PRO A 196 34.94 5.61 43.71
N VAL A 197 33.67 5.50 44.13
CA VAL A 197 32.86 4.54 44.93
C VAL A 197 31.38 4.60 44.50
N THR A 198 30.60 3.59 44.84
CA THR A 198 29.12 3.63 44.92
C THR A 198 28.63 3.64 46.37
N PRO A 199 27.48 4.27 46.64
CA PRO A 199 26.33 3.50 47.16
C PRO A 199 25.03 3.85 46.42
N GLY A 200 23.98 3.01 46.41
CA GLY A 200 23.80 1.76 47.13
C GLY A 200 22.73 1.87 48.23
N LEU A 201 21.45 1.83 47.85
CA LEU A 201 20.32 1.82 48.77
C LEU A 201 19.14 1.03 48.16
N SER A 202 18.61 0.08 48.90
CA SER A 202 17.46 -0.75 48.50
C SER A 202 16.63 -1.09 49.74
N SER A 203 15.37 -0.69 49.75
CA SER A 203 14.36 -1.04 50.74
C SER A 203 12.98 -0.76 50.12
N SER A 204 12.10 -1.72 49.83
CA SER A 204 11.51 -2.81 50.63
C SER A 204 10.33 -2.37 51.50
N SER A 205 9.36 -3.28 51.69
CA SER A 205 8.07 -3.11 52.40
C SER A 205 7.02 -2.25 51.69
N SER A 206 5.71 -2.47 51.85
CA SER A 206 4.91 -3.72 51.95
C SER A 206 3.43 -3.34 51.99
N PHE A 207 2.56 -4.25 51.52
CA PHE A 207 1.10 -4.32 51.77
C PHE A 207 0.47 -3.29 52.73
N GLU A 208 -0.50 -2.53 52.21
CA GLU A 208 -1.81 -2.46 52.87
C GLU A 208 -2.90 -2.34 51.78
N ALA A 209 -4.12 -2.76 52.09
CA ALA A 209 -5.24 -2.79 51.16
C ALA A 209 -6.46 -2.14 51.79
N ASP A 210 -7.09 -1.19 51.09
CA ASP A 210 -8.40 -0.66 51.44
C ASP A 210 -9.23 -0.40 50.17
N TYR A 211 -10.53 -0.69 50.25
CA TYR A 211 -11.42 -0.74 49.09
C TYR A 211 -12.89 -0.46 49.50
N PRO A 212 -13.34 0.81 49.54
CA PRO A 212 -14.75 1.15 49.73
C PRO A 212 -15.44 1.49 48.40
N GLN A 213 -16.07 0.46 47.83
CA GLN A 213 -17.50 0.48 47.44
C GLN A 213 -18.10 1.82 46.94
N GLY A 214 -18.20 2.01 45.61
CA GLY A 214 -18.65 3.27 45.00
C GLY A 214 -19.45 3.18 43.69
N LEU A 215 -20.29 2.15 43.49
CA LEU A 215 -21.16 2.06 42.30
C LEU A 215 -22.25 3.15 42.33
N SER A 216 -22.12 4.17 41.49
CA SER A 216 -23.15 5.19 41.25
C SER A 216 -23.51 5.27 39.75
N PRO A 217 -24.80 5.24 39.35
CA PRO A 217 -25.16 5.22 37.93
C PRO A 217 -24.88 6.54 37.20
N ALA A 218 -23.83 6.57 36.38
CA ALA A 218 -23.48 7.71 35.52
C ALA A 218 -24.49 7.90 34.37
N LYS A 219 -25.59 8.58 34.71
CA LYS A 219 -26.55 9.34 33.88
C LYS A 219 -26.32 9.28 32.35
N ARG A 220 -27.32 8.74 31.62
CA ARG A 220 -27.40 8.59 30.15
C ARG A 220 -27.18 9.90 29.36
N GLY A 221 -25.93 10.32 29.23
CA GLY A 221 -25.51 11.42 28.37
C GLY A 221 -25.33 10.94 26.93
N SER A 222 -26.41 10.92 26.16
CA SER A 222 -26.36 10.64 24.72
C SER A 222 -25.80 11.85 23.96
N GLN A 223 -24.51 12.14 24.16
CA GLN A 223 -23.74 12.87 23.15
C GLN A 223 -23.82 12.03 21.89
N GLY A 224 -24.51 12.56 20.87
CA GLY A 224 -24.60 11.88 19.59
C GLY A 224 -23.19 11.74 19.03
N SER A 225 -22.69 10.52 18.96
CA SER A 225 -21.51 10.21 18.17
C SER A 225 -21.77 10.75 16.78
N VAL A 226 -20.97 11.73 16.34
CA VAL A 226 -21.06 12.29 14.99
C VAL A 226 -20.90 11.11 14.04
N SER A 227 -21.98 10.72 13.38
CA SER A 227 -21.94 9.66 12.39
C SER A 227 -21.10 10.21 11.25
N LEU A 228 -19.86 9.71 11.14
CA LEU A 228 -18.89 10.18 10.15
C LEU A 228 -19.43 10.04 8.72
N TYR A 229 -20.37 9.12 8.52
CA TYR A 229 -21.20 9.03 7.33
C TYR A 229 -22.56 9.71 7.57
N SER A 230 -22.93 10.64 6.71
CA SER A 230 -24.33 11.07 6.60
C SER A 230 -25.18 9.86 6.19
N MET A 231 -26.30 9.65 6.88
CA MET A 231 -27.20 8.52 6.57
C MET A 231 -27.73 8.55 5.13
N ASP A 232 -27.74 9.71 4.48
CA ASP A 232 -28.20 9.83 3.09
C ASP A 232 -27.08 9.53 2.09
N SER A 233 -25.82 9.89 2.40
CA SER A 233 -24.64 9.46 1.64
C SER A 233 -24.46 7.94 1.69
N PHE A 234 -24.65 7.32 2.87
CA PHE A 234 -24.58 5.87 3.01
C PHE A 234 -25.65 5.15 2.15
N LYS A 235 -26.88 5.68 2.09
CA LYS A 235 -27.94 5.14 1.22
C LYS A 235 -27.57 5.27 -0.25
N ASP A 236 -27.14 6.44 -0.70
CA ASP A 236 -26.77 6.69 -2.10
C ASP A 236 -25.66 5.73 -2.57
N TYR A 237 -24.57 5.57 -1.80
CA TYR A 237 -23.55 4.58 -2.11
C TYR A 237 -24.05 3.13 -2.03
N HIS A 238 -24.91 2.79 -1.05
CA HIS A 238 -25.50 1.46 -0.95
C HIS A 238 -26.34 1.14 -2.20
N ASP A 239 -27.19 2.06 -2.61
CA ASP A 239 -28.17 1.85 -3.67
C ASP A 239 -27.49 1.80 -5.06
N ARG A 240 -26.47 2.65 -5.31
CA ARG A 240 -25.58 2.50 -6.49
C ARG A 240 -24.84 1.16 -6.50
N LEU A 241 -24.32 0.71 -5.36
CA LEU A 241 -23.54 -0.54 -5.31
C LEU A 241 -24.39 -1.81 -5.43
N TYR A 242 -25.63 -1.80 -4.91
CA TYR A 242 -26.44 -3.00 -4.75
C TYR A 242 -27.76 -3.01 -5.56
N LEU A 243 -28.34 -1.87 -5.93
CA LEU A 243 -29.58 -1.82 -6.72
C LEU A 243 -29.33 -1.54 -8.20
N GLU A 244 -28.31 -0.75 -8.55
CA GLU A 244 -28.03 -0.39 -9.95
C GLU A 244 -27.53 -1.60 -10.78
N LYS A 245 -26.78 -2.50 -10.16
CA LYS A 245 -26.22 -3.70 -10.82
C LYS A 245 -27.25 -4.81 -11.13
N ASP A 246 -28.44 -4.77 -10.51
CA ASP A 246 -29.53 -5.71 -10.80
C ASP A 246 -30.29 -5.37 -12.11
N GLN A 247 -30.02 -4.23 -12.75
CA GLN A 247 -30.69 -3.84 -14.00
C GLN A 247 -30.34 -4.72 -15.22
N HIS A 248 -29.31 -5.57 -15.13
CA HIS A 248 -28.96 -6.55 -16.17
C HIS A 248 -29.68 -7.91 -16.05
N LEU A 249 -30.67 -8.04 -15.15
CA LEU A 249 -31.47 -9.26 -14.95
C LEU A 249 -32.97 -9.05 -15.25
N ARG A 250 -33.30 -8.31 -16.31
CA ARG A 250 -34.66 -8.15 -16.87
C ARG A 250 -34.67 -8.23 -18.39
#